data_AF-M7P9F5-F1
#
_entry.id   AF-M7P9F5-F1
#
_cell.length_a   1.000
_cell.length_b   1.000
_cell.length_c   1.000
_cell.angle_alpha   90.00
_cell.angle_beta   90.00
_cell.angle_gamma   90.00
#
_symmetry.space_group_name_H-M   'P 1'
#
loop_
_entity.id
_entity.type
_entity.pdbx_description
1 polymer ?
#
loop_
_entity_poly.entity_id
_entity_poly.type
_entity_poly.pdbx_seq_one_letter_code
_entity_poly.pdbx_strand_id
1 'polypeptide(L)'
;MDKSTSSTQTTIHNLHNLETHLESLIHNLHDLGKIIHDFENSKTNEIIFNRIKNIINNYKSLYTNKDFITEIVPRDVIDYIEEGRNPDVYTRQFCELVQKDNQYVNGKSIAITDFRNILAQDIKNNFPNIANEVEKILRNTNKN
;
A
#
# COMPACT_ATOMS: atom_id res chain seq x y z
N MET A 1 11.87 -14.52 -22.33
CA MET A 1 10.88 -14.95 -21.33
C MET A 1 11.58 -15.03 -19.96
N ASP A 2 10.99 -14.38 -18.97
CA ASP A 2 11.03 -14.77 -17.54
C ASP A 2 12.21 -14.45 -16.61
N LYS A 3 12.77 -13.22 -16.60
CA LYS A 3 13.46 -12.72 -15.38
C LYS A 3 12.48 -12.14 -14.35
N SER A 4 11.46 -11.41 -14.80
CA SER A 4 10.46 -10.76 -13.94
C SER A 4 9.52 -11.75 -13.24
N THR A 5 9.28 -12.91 -13.85
CA THR A 5 8.42 -13.97 -13.32
C THR A 5 9.12 -14.73 -12.18
N SER A 6 10.44 -14.92 -12.28
CA SER A 6 11.26 -15.58 -11.27
C SER A 6 11.47 -14.73 -10.00
N SER A 7 11.63 -13.41 -10.14
CA SER A 7 11.74 -12.51 -8.99
C SER A 7 10.44 -12.45 -8.18
N THR A 8 9.29 -12.41 -8.87
CA THR A 8 7.97 -12.35 -8.23
C THR A 8 7.66 -13.63 -7.45
N GLN A 9 7.99 -14.81 -7.99
CA GLN A 9 7.83 -16.07 -7.28
C GLN A 9 8.72 -16.16 -6.02
N THR A 10 9.93 -15.63 -6.09
CA THR A 10 10.86 -15.60 -4.94
C THR A 10 10.30 -14.73 -3.81
N THR A 11 9.77 -13.55 -4.15
CA THR A 11 9.10 -12.66 -3.19
C THR A 11 7.91 -13.35 -2.51
N ILE A 12 7.00 -13.95 -3.28
CA ILE A 12 5.82 -14.63 -2.72
C ILE A 12 6.23 -15.76 -1.78
N HIS A 13 7.26 -16.53 -2.15
CA HIS A 13 7.80 -17.58 -1.30
C HIS A 13 8.35 -17.03 0.02
N ASN A 14 9.11 -15.93 -0.01
CA ASN A 14 9.66 -15.29 1.19
C ASN A 14 8.55 -14.77 2.12
N LEU A 15 7.50 -14.18 1.55
CA LEU A 15 6.33 -13.71 2.32
C LEU A 15 5.57 -14.85 2.98
N HIS A 16 5.35 -15.95 2.26
CA HIS A 16 4.70 -17.13 2.83
C HIS A 16 5.56 -17.79 3.93
N ASN A 17 6.88 -17.78 3.76
CA ASN A 17 7.80 -18.24 4.78
C ASN A 17 7.73 -17.36 6.04
N LEU A 18 7.66 -16.04 5.89
CA LEU A 18 7.45 -15.10 7.00
C LEU A 18 6.12 -15.38 7.72
N GLU A 19 5.03 -15.51 6.97
CA GLU A 19 3.70 -15.81 7.49
C GLU A 19 3.72 -17.09 8.35
N THR A 20 4.32 -18.17 7.84
CA THR A 20 4.44 -19.45 8.55
C THR A 20 5.23 -19.29 9.86
N HIS A 21 6.32 -18.50 9.85
CA HIS A 21 7.11 -18.25 11.06
C HIS A 21 6.36 -17.41 12.09
N LEU A 22 5.58 -16.41 11.65
CA LEU A 22 4.74 -15.60 12.52
C LEU A 22 3.61 -16.42 13.15
N GLU A 23 2.94 -17.25 12.36
CA GLU A 23 1.90 -18.17 12.82
C GLU A 23 2.47 -19.14 13.87
N SER A 24 3.63 -19.74 13.59
CA SER A 24 4.32 -20.61 14.55
C SER A 24 4.66 -19.86 15.84
N LEU A 25 5.12 -18.60 15.77
CA LEU A 25 5.40 -17.79 16.95
C LEU A 25 4.14 -17.55 17.80
N ILE A 26 3.02 -17.18 17.16
CA ILE A 26 1.74 -16.95 17.85
C ILE A 26 1.26 -18.23 18.54
N HIS A 27 1.31 -19.37 17.85
CA HIS A 27 1.00 -20.67 18.45
C HIS A 27 1.92 -21.00 19.64
N ASN A 28 3.22 -20.73 19.52
CA ASN A 28 4.18 -20.97 20.59
C ASN A 28 3.89 -20.13 21.84
N LEU A 29 3.51 -18.85 21.66
CA LEU A 29 3.13 -17.94 22.75
C LEU A 29 1.81 -18.36 23.41
N HIS A 30 0.82 -18.74 22.62
CA HIS A 30 -0.46 -19.20 23.13
C HIS A 30 -0.33 -20.50 23.94
N ASP A 31 0.43 -21.47 23.44
CA ASP A 31 0.69 -22.72 24.17
C ASP A 31 1.48 -22.49 25.45
N LEU A 32 2.43 -21.54 25.46
CA LEU A 32 3.11 -21.13 26.69
C LEU A 32 2.11 -20.55 27.70
N GLY A 33 1.18 -19.71 27.25
CA GLY A 33 0.09 -19.17 28.09
C GLY A 33 -0.75 -20.28 28.73
N LYS A 34 -1.11 -21.31 27.97
CA LYS A 34 -1.83 -22.49 28.48
C LYS A 34 -1.05 -23.25 29.54
N ILE A 35 0.23 -23.54 29.28
CA ILE A 35 1.09 -24.27 30.22
C ILE A 35 1.26 -23.54 31.55
N ILE A 36 1.35 -22.20 31.50
CA ILE A 36 1.45 -21.36 32.70
C ILE A 36 0.11 -21.34 33.46
N HIS A 37 -1.02 -21.29 32.75
CA HIS A 37 -2.34 -21.33 33.38
C HIS A 37 -2.59 -22.67 34.10
N ASP A 38 -2.22 -23.80 33.47
CA ASP A 38 -2.43 -25.15 34.00
C ASP A 38 -1.29 -25.62 34.92
N PHE A 39 -0.57 -24.68 35.53
CA PHE A 39 0.63 -24.97 36.31
C PHE A 39 0.28 -25.58 37.68
N GLU A 40 0.33 -26.91 37.78
CA GLU A 40 0.05 -27.61 39.05
C GLU A 40 1.27 -28.34 39.66
N ASN A 41 2.37 -28.62 38.94
CA ASN A 41 3.47 -29.47 39.46
C ASN A 41 4.90 -29.16 38.91
N SER A 42 5.93 -29.55 39.69
CA SER A 42 7.35 -29.18 39.52
C SER A 42 8.07 -29.66 38.25
N LYS A 43 7.50 -30.61 37.48
CA LYS A 43 8.04 -31.05 36.18
C LYS A 43 7.80 -30.03 35.05
N THR A 44 6.95 -29.04 35.27
CA THR A 44 6.55 -28.04 34.27
C THR A 44 7.65 -27.00 34.02
N ASN A 45 8.59 -26.82 34.95
CA ASN A 45 9.65 -25.81 34.82
C ASN A 45 10.55 -26.05 33.60
N GLU A 46 11.02 -27.27 33.38
CA GLU A 46 11.89 -27.59 32.25
C GLU A 46 11.18 -27.40 30.90
N ILE A 47 9.89 -27.74 30.83
CA ILE A 47 9.05 -27.57 29.65
C ILE A 47 8.86 -26.08 29.33
N ILE A 48 8.59 -25.25 30.34
CA ILE A 48 8.48 -23.79 30.19
C ILE A 48 9.80 -23.21 29.68
N PHE A 49 10.94 -23.57 30.29
CA PHE A 49 12.25 -23.08 29.84
C PHE A 49 12.56 -23.46 28.40
N ASN A 50 12.24 -24.70 28.00
CA ASN A 50 12.40 -25.14 26.61
C ASN A 50 11.47 -24.38 25.65
N ARG A 51 10.24 -24.07 26.06
CA ARG A 51 9.31 -23.28 25.24
C ARG A 51 9.76 -21.82 25.08
N ILE A 52 10.25 -21.20 26.15
CA ILE A 52 10.84 -19.86 26.09
C ILE A 52 12.04 -19.84 25.14
N LYS A 53 12.94 -20.84 25.23
CA LYS A 53 14.06 -20.98 24.28
C LYS A 53 13.58 -21.10 22.83
N ASN A 54 12.52 -21.86 22.58
CA ASN A 54 11.94 -21.99 21.23
C ASN A 54 11.37 -20.65 20.72
N ILE A 55 10.68 -19.89 21.57
CA ILE A 55 10.18 -18.55 21.23
C ILE A 55 11.34 -17.61 20.89
N ILE A 56 12.40 -17.61 21.69
CA ILE A 56 13.60 -16.78 21.44
C ILE A 56 14.24 -17.17 20.09
N ASN A 57 14.37 -18.46 19.80
CA ASN A 57 14.92 -18.94 18.54
C ASN A 57 14.04 -18.55 17.34
N ASN A 58 12.71 -18.61 17.49
CA ASN A 58 11.77 -18.17 16.45
C ASN A 58 11.89 -16.66 16.20
N TYR A 59 11.97 -15.83 17.24
CA TYR A 59 12.23 -14.39 17.11
C TYR A 59 13.55 -14.10 16.39
N LYS A 60 14.60 -14.85 16.71
CA LYS A 60 15.90 -14.72 16.05
C LYS A 60 15.82 -15.07 14.57
N SER A 61 15.12 -16.17 14.22
CA SER A 61 14.87 -16.56 12.83
C SER A 61 14.09 -15.47 12.07
N LEU A 62 13.01 -14.94 12.66
CA LEU A 62 12.22 -13.84 12.10
C LEU A 62 13.07 -12.60 11.84
N TYR A 63 13.94 -12.23 12.78
CA TYR A 63 14.82 -11.07 12.61
C TYR A 63 15.83 -11.26 11.47
N THR A 64 16.40 -12.45 11.32
CA THR A 64 17.29 -12.78 10.19
C THR A 64 16.55 -12.79 8.86
N ASN A 65 15.27 -13.19 8.86
CA ASN A 65 14.46 -13.24 7.66
C ASN A 65 14.02 -11.85 7.14
N LYS A 66 14.19 -10.78 7.96
CA LYS A 66 13.79 -9.41 7.57
C LYS A 66 14.48 -8.95 6.28
N ASP A 67 15.74 -9.34 6.07
CA ASP A 67 16.57 -8.83 4.97
C ASP A 67 16.14 -9.41 3.60
N PHE A 68 15.27 -10.44 3.61
CA PHE A 68 14.73 -11.07 2.41
C PHE A 68 13.38 -10.49 1.96
N ILE A 69 12.85 -9.51 2.72
CA ILE A 69 11.58 -8.83 2.47
C ILE A 69 11.88 -7.41 2.05
N THR A 70 11.41 -7.04 0.85
CA THR A 70 11.65 -5.73 0.25
C THR A 70 10.39 -4.88 0.16
N GLU A 71 9.25 -5.47 0.52
CA GLU A 71 7.93 -4.86 0.43
C GLU A 71 7.82 -3.71 1.43
N ILE A 72 7.31 -2.58 0.97
CA ILE A 72 7.10 -1.39 1.79
C ILE A 72 5.62 -1.32 2.14
N VAL A 73 5.34 -1.15 3.43
CA VAL A 73 3.98 -0.95 3.94
C VAL A 73 3.79 0.55 4.23
N PRO A 74 2.75 1.20 3.68
CA PRO A 74 2.43 2.58 4.02
C PRO A 74 2.16 2.74 5.52
N ARG A 75 2.57 3.88 6.10
CA ARG A 75 2.33 4.16 7.51
C ARG A 75 0.85 4.13 7.86
N ASP A 76 0.00 4.67 6.99
CA ASP A 76 -1.45 4.68 7.21
C ASP A 76 -2.03 3.26 7.35
N VAL A 77 -1.44 2.26 6.67
CA VAL A 77 -1.85 0.85 6.83
C VAL A 77 -1.48 0.32 8.21
N ILE A 78 -0.33 0.74 8.76
CA ILE A 78 0.08 0.39 10.13
C ILE A 78 -0.90 0.99 11.13
N ASP A 79 -1.26 2.27 10.97
CA ASP A 79 -2.22 2.95 11.85
C ASP A 79 -3.59 2.25 11.83
N TYR A 80 -4.03 1.75 10.66
CA TYR A 80 -5.26 0.93 10.57
C TYR A 80 -5.17 -0.35 11.40
N ILE A 81 -4.03 -1.04 11.38
CA ILE A 81 -3.81 -2.26 12.15
C ILE A 81 -3.80 -1.95 13.66
N GLU A 82 -3.15 -0.85 14.07
CA GLU A 82 -3.12 -0.40 15.47
C GLU A 82 -4.52 -0.06 16.01
N GLU A 83 -5.38 0.50 15.17
CA GLU A 83 -6.79 0.77 15.49
C GLU A 83 -7.69 -0.47 15.43
N GLY A 84 -7.17 -1.65 15.05
CA GLY A 84 -7.95 -2.87 14.87
C GLY A 84 -8.89 -2.84 13.65
N ARG A 85 -8.61 -1.96 12.67
CA ARG A 85 -9.38 -1.86 11.41
C ARG A 85 -8.77 -2.78 10.36
N ASN A 86 -9.62 -3.29 9.45
CA ASN A 86 -9.15 -4.10 8.33
C ASN A 86 -8.30 -3.22 7.36
N PRO A 87 -7.02 -3.55 7.09
CA PRO A 87 -6.17 -2.81 6.15
C PRO A 87 -6.71 -2.78 4.70
N ASP A 88 -7.55 -3.73 4.30
CA ASP A 88 -8.19 -3.71 2.97
C ASP A 88 -9.08 -2.48 2.76
N VAL A 89 -9.60 -1.91 3.85
CA VAL A 89 -10.38 -0.67 3.80
C VAL A 89 -9.52 0.49 3.32
N TYR A 90 -8.25 0.57 3.73
CA TYR A 90 -7.32 1.58 3.24
C TYR A 90 -7.11 1.44 1.73
N THR A 91 -6.82 0.22 1.25
CA THR A 91 -6.64 -0.05 -0.18
C THR A 91 -7.86 0.35 -1.00
N ARG A 92 -9.07 0.01 -0.52
CA ARG A 92 -10.32 0.41 -1.17
C ARG A 92 -10.45 1.94 -1.24
N GLN A 93 -10.26 2.63 -0.12
CA GLN A 93 -10.34 4.10 -0.06
C GLN A 93 -9.30 4.77 -0.94
N PHE A 94 -8.09 4.22 -1.01
CA PHE A 94 -7.03 4.74 -1.86
C PHE A 94 -7.41 4.64 -3.35
N CYS A 95 -7.93 3.50 -3.79
CA CYS A 95 -8.44 3.32 -5.16
C CYS A 95 -9.60 4.30 -5.47
N GLU A 96 -10.56 4.43 -4.55
CA GLU A 96 -11.67 5.37 -4.68
C GLU A 96 -11.19 6.83 -4.78
N LEU A 97 -10.21 7.21 -3.97
CA LEU A 97 -9.60 8.54 -4.01
C LEU A 97 -8.89 8.80 -5.33
N VAL A 98 -8.04 7.88 -5.79
CA VAL A 98 -7.33 7.99 -7.08
C VAL A 98 -8.32 8.16 -8.23
N GLN A 99 -9.42 7.39 -8.24
CA GLN A 99 -10.46 7.51 -9.25
C GLN A 99 -11.13 8.88 -9.20
N LYS A 100 -11.53 9.32 -7.99
CA LYS A 100 -12.19 10.61 -7.78
C LYS A 100 -11.30 11.77 -8.23
N ASP A 101 -10.03 11.76 -7.85
CA ASP A 101 -9.08 12.81 -8.16
C ASP A 101 -8.78 12.85 -9.66
N ASN A 102 -8.65 11.69 -10.31
CA ASN A 102 -8.48 11.62 -11.76
C ASN A 102 -9.68 12.25 -12.49
N GLN A 103 -10.90 11.88 -12.11
CA GLN A 103 -12.11 12.46 -12.70
C GLN A 103 -12.21 13.97 -12.43
N TYR A 104 -11.87 14.40 -11.23
CA TYR A 104 -11.90 15.80 -10.83
C TYR A 104 -10.89 16.65 -11.61
N VAL A 105 -9.64 16.19 -11.74
CA VAL A 105 -8.60 16.88 -12.52
C VAL A 105 -8.96 16.91 -14.01
N ASN A 106 -9.46 15.79 -14.55
CA ASN A 106 -9.93 15.75 -15.93
C ASN A 106 -11.08 16.72 -16.17
N GLY A 107 -12.07 16.76 -15.27
CA GLY A 107 -13.19 17.71 -15.34
C GLY A 107 -12.74 19.17 -15.31
N LYS A 108 -11.76 19.50 -14.46
CA LYS A 108 -11.12 20.83 -14.46
C LYS A 108 -10.45 21.15 -15.80
N SER A 109 -9.71 20.19 -16.36
CA SER A 109 -9.03 20.37 -17.65
C SER A 109 -10.03 20.66 -18.78
N ILE A 110 -11.13 19.92 -18.81
CA ILE A 110 -12.23 20.12 -19.76
C ILE A 110 -12.86 21.50 -19.57
N ALA A 111 -13.24 21.86 -18.34
CA ALA A 111 -13.86 23.15 -18.04
C ALA A 111 -12.97 24.35 -18.43
N ILE A 112 -11.66 24.27 -18.17
CA ILE A 112 -10.70 25.31 -18.57
C ILE A 112 -10.58 25.37 -20.09
N THR A 113 -10.56 24.22 -20.76
CA THR A 113 -10.51 24.14 -22.23
C THR A 113 -11.76 24.76 -22.86
N ASP A 114 -12.94 24.47 -22.32
CA ASP A 114 -14.21 25.01 -22.79
C ASP A 114 -14.28 26.52 -22.57
N PHE A 115 -13.92 26.99 -21.36
CA PHE A 115 -13.84 28.42 -21.06
C PHE A 115 -12.89 29.15 -22.01
N ARG A 116 -11.70 28.59 -22.26
CA ARG A 116 -10.74 29.14 -23.23
C ARG A 116 -11.35 29.25 -24.63
N ASN A 117 -12.06 28.22 -25.09
CA ASN A 117 -12.65 28.19 -26.43
C ASN A 117 -13.77 29.23 -26.57
N ILE A 118 -14.63 29.37 -25.56
CA ILE A 118 -15.70 30.38 -25.52
C ILE A 118 -15.10 31.79 -25.53
N LEU A 119 -14.15 32.06 -24.62
CA LEU A 119 -13.49 33.34 -24.52
C LEU A 119 -12.77 33.71 -25.83
N ALA A 120 -12.07 32.75 -26.45
CA ALA A 120 -11.43 32.97 -27.73
C ALA A 120 -12.44 33.31 -28.84
N GLN A 121 -13.61 32.67 -28.85
CA GLN A 121 -14.66 32.97 -29.81
C GLN A 121 -15.24 34.37 -29.60
N ASP A 122 -15.50 34.76 -28.36
CA ASP A 122 -16.03 36.09 -28.03
C ASP A 122 -15.03 37.20 -28.37
N ILE A 123 -13.73 36.98 -28.14
CA ILE A 123 -12.69 37.93 -28.53
C ILE A 123 -12.64 38.08 -30.05
N LYS A 124 -12.68 36.99 -30.82
CA LYS A 124 -12.69 37.05 -32.29
C LYS A 124 -13.91 37.80 -32.83
N ASN A 125 -15.08 37.60 -32.22
CA ASN A 125 -16.33 38.25 -32.63
C ASN A 125 -16.31 39.76 -32.37
N ASN A 126 -15.82 40.18 -31.19
CA ASN A 126 -15.83 41.60 -30.78
C ASN A 126 -14.59 42.39 -31.25
N PHE A 127 -13.47 41.70 -31.50
CA PHE A 127 -12.20 42.31 -31.90
C PHE A 127 -11.58 41.58 -33.12
N PRO A 128 -12.12 41.79 -34.33
CA PRO A 128 -11.68 41.06 -35.53
C PRO A 128 -10.21 41.30 -35.90
N ASN A 129 -9.65 42.44 -35.51
CA ASN A 129 -8.26 42.84 -35.76
C ASN A 129 -7.22 41.93 -35.08
N ILE A 130 -7.58 41.27 -33.98
CA ILE A 130 -6.68 40.37 -33.23
C ILE A 130 -7.03 38.89 -33.40
N ALA A 131 -7.99 38.55 -34.26
CA ALA A 131 -8.48 37.18 -34.42
C ALA A 131 -7.37 36.19 -34.80
N ASN A 132 -6.44 36.60 -35.67
CA ASN A 132 -5.30 35.78 -36.09
C ASN A 132 -4.34 35.45 -34.93
N GLU A 133 -4.16 36.38 -33.99
CA GLU A 133 -3.30 36.18 -32.81
C GLU A 133 -3.93 35.17 -31.85
N VAL A 134 -5.25 35.29 -31.63
CA VAL A 134 -6.01 34.33 -30.81
C VAL A 134 -5.95 32.93 -31.39
N GLU A 135 -6.09 32.76 -32.70
CA GLU A 135 -5.93 31.46 -33.36
C GLU A 135 -4.53 30.87 -33.18
N LYS A 136 -3.49 31.71 -33.28
CA LYS A 136 -2.11 31.28 -33.05
C LYS A 136 -1.91 30.76 -31.62
N ILE A 137 -2.50 31.45 -30.62
CA ILE A 137 -2.45 31.02 -29.23
C ILE A 137 -3.14 29.67 -29.05
N LEU A 138 -4.36 29.51 -29.57
CA LEU A 138 -5.10 28.24 -29.48
C LEU A 138 -4.34 27.07 -30.10
N ARG A 139 -3.72 27.26 -31.27
CA ARG A 139 -2.90 26.23 -31.94
C ARG A 139 -1.68 25.83 -31.11
N ASN A 140 -1.05 26.79 -30.44
CA ASN A 140 0.11 26.52 -29.59
C ASN A 140 -0.27 25.80 -28.29
N THR A 141 -1.44 26.12 -27.72
CA THR A 141 -1.93 25.49 -26.48
C THR A 141 -2.52 24.09 -26.71
N ASN A 142 -2.96 23.75 -27.92
CA ASN A 142 -3.49 22.42 -28.27
C ASN A 142 -2.42 21.39 -28.65
N LYS A 143 -1.13 21.73 -28.68
CA LYS A 143 -0.07 20.75 -28.92
C LYS A 143 0.19 19.94 -27.64
N ASN A 144 -0.54 18.84 -27.50
CA ASN A 144 -0.12 17.63 -26.80
C ASN A 144 -0.28 16.46 -27.77
#